data_AF-A0A3S0SH66-F1
#
_entry.id   AF-A0A3S0SH66-F1
#
_cell.length_a   1.000
_cell.length_b   1.000
_cell.length_c   1.000
_cell.angle_alpha   90.00
_cell.angle_beta   90.00
_cell.angle_gamma   90.00
#
_symmetry.space_group_name_H-M   'P 1'
#
loop_
_entity.id
_entity.type
_entity.pdbx_description
1 polymer ?
#
loop_
_entity_poly.entity_id
_entity_poly.type
_entity_poly.pdbx_seq_one_letter_code
_entity_poly.pdbx_strand_id
1 'polypeptide(L)'
;MTTSPADRVAAETWFLRRGLPAVLRPGALVRRLWQRSAPALAAFAVFMANSILVTAVTGKHTINIEGQPTRTEWFVLALLLLVAPVAALAGWLVSRIASWRNRAGVAVVSVAVCAVGAVLGGPGPKVGGNLIYVGVIVAVILICTATGIGSILGWALDTTAHNLTLVGSLFVRALPIMLLTVLVFFNTYVWLMAAIISRARLWSALGFLSLIAVAFVIATTIDRVRPILTASAPDAPEAQDAVLADTPFVHLPAPAHRIPLSRIERVNVVFVLAMSQVLQLLIVALVTAFIFLVLGLILISPKLLAEWTRGNGSPDGTIFGMTLPIPESLIQTTLFLGALTFMYITARTTTDAEYRAEFVDPQVDSLRRRLDARDRYLADLRHA
;
A
#
# COMPACT_ATOMS: atom_id res chain seq x y z
N MET A 1 17.44 -16.24 -32.57
CA MET A 1 17.78 -17.24 -31.54
C MET A 1 16.60 -17.31 -30.60
N THR A 2 15.92 -18.46 -30.50
CA THR A 2 14.72 -18.60 -29.66
C THR A 2 15.12 -18.64 -28.19
N THR A 3 14.55 -17.75 -27.37
CA THR A 3 14.73 -17.71 -25.91
C THR A 3 14.44 -19.07 -25.25
N SER A 4 15.35 -19.54 -24.38
CA SER A 4 15.15 -20.82 -23.68
C SER A 4 13.94 -20.74 -22.72
N PRO A 5 13.34 -21.88 -22.31
CA PRO A 5 12.26 -21.89 -21.32
C PRO A 5 12.64 -21.22 -19.98
N ALA A 6 13.93 -21.26 -19.62
CA ALA A 6 14.45 -20.61 -18.42
C ALA A 6 14.51 -19.08 -18.59
N ASP A 7 14.94 -18.60 -19.76
CA ASP A 7 15.01 -17.16 -20.08
C ASP A 7 13.61 -16.53 -20.14
N ARG A 8 12.62 -17.27 -20.67
CA ARG A 8 11.22 -16.84 -20.65
C ARG A 8 10.67 -16.70 -19.23
N VAL A 9 10.98 -17.63 -18.33
CA VAL A 9 10.57 -17.55 -16.92
C VAL A 9 11.28 -16.39 -16.21
N ALA A 10 12.55 -16.12 -16.52
CA ALA A 10 13.29 -14.99 -15.99
C ALA A 10 12.69 -13.65 -16.46
N ALA A 11 12.36 -13.53 -17.75
CA ALA A 11 11.69 -12.37 -18.33
C ALA A 11 10.29 -12.14 -17.72
N GLU A 12 9.46 -13.18 -17.64
CA GLU A 12 8.14 -13.13 -16.99
C GLU A 12 8.26 -12.65 -15.53
N THR A 13 9.23 -13.20 -14.80
CA THR A 13 9.47 -12.83 -13.39
C THR A 13 9.97 -11.39 -13.26
N TRP A 14 10.77 -10.91 -14.20
CA TRP A 14 11.28 -9.54 -14.22
C TRP A 14 10.15 -8.52 -14.40
N PHE A 15 9.22 -8.75 -15.34
CA PHE A 15 8.07 -7.87 -15.54
C PHE A 15 7.14 -7.88 -14.33
N LEU A 16 6.91 -9.05 -13.73
CA LEU A 16 6.10 -9.16 -12.50
C LEU A 16 6.74 -8.44 -11.32
N ARG A 17 8.05 -8.57 -11.10
CA ARG A 17 8.76 -7.87 -10.02
C ARG A 17 8.76 -6.34 -10.18
N ARG A 18 8.53 -5.84 -11.40
CA ARG A 18 8.50 -4.41 -11.73
C ARG A 18 7.09 -3.88 -11.99
N GLY A 19 6.07 -4.62 -11.55
CA GLY A 19 4.67 -4.18 -11.60
C GLY A 19 4.09 -4.11 -13.02
N LEU A 20 4.61 -4.85 -14.00
CA LEU A 20 4.07 -4.84 -15.37
C LEU A 20 3.41 -6.17 -15.77
N PRO A 21 2.37 -6.62 -15.03
CA PRO A 21 1.71 -7.89 -15.32
C PRO A 21 0.99 -7.90 -16.69
N ALA A 22 0.50 -6.75 -17.16
CA ALA A 22 -0.26 -6.67 -18.42
C ALA A 22 0.59 -6.90 -19.69
N VAL A 23 1.92 -6.87 -19.58
CA VAL A 23 2.83 -7.25 -20.68
C VAL A 23 2.75 -8.76 -20.97
N LEU A 24 2.34 -9.54 -19.97
CA LEU A 24 2.24 -10.99 -20.07
C LEU A 24 0.87 -11.40 -20.62
N ARG A 25 0.84 -12.49 -21.38
CA ARG A 25 -0.43 -13.07 -21.86
C ARG A 25 -1.32 -13.45 -20.67
N PRO A 26 -2.67 -13.32 -20.76
CA PRO A 26 -3.58 -13.62 -19.64
C PRO A 26 -3.38 -15.00 -19.02
N GLY A 27 -3.08 -16.01 -19.83
CA GLY A 27 -2.78 -17.38 -19.36
C GLY A 27 -1.49 -17.50 -18.53
N ALA A 28 -0.51 -16.62 -18.73
CA ALA A 28 0.71 -16.58 -17.93
C ALA A 28 0.49 -15.98 -16.53
N LEU A 29 -0.52 -15.11 -16.37
CA LEU A 29 -0.87 -14.49 -15.09
C LEU A 29 -1.59 -15.45 -14.14
N VAL A 30 -2.43 -16.34 -14.68
CA VAL A 30 -3.16 -17.37 -13.93
C VAL A 30 -2.25 -18.56 -13.58
N ARG A 31 -1.21 -18.80 -14.39
CA ARG A 31 -0.22 -19.84 -14.13
C ARG A 31 0.50 -19.56 -12.81
N ARG A 32 0.47 -20.54 -11.90
CA ARG A 32 1.07 -20.49 -10.56
C ARG A 32 0.45 -19.45 -9.60
N LEU A 33 -0.83 -19.12 -9.80
CA LEU A 33 -1.57 -18.19 -8.94
C LEU A 33 -1.44 -18.53 -7.44
N TRP A 34 -1.58 -19.82 -7.11
CA TRP A 34 -1.50 -20.34 -5.75
C TRP A 34 -0.15 -20.08 -5.08
N GLN A 35 0.95 -20.27 -5.82
CA GLN A 35 2.30 -20.00 -5.29
C GLN A 35 2.58 -18.50 -5.18
N ARG A 36 1.98 -17.68 -6.05
CA ARG A 36 2.16 -16.23 -6.07
C ARG A 36 1.39 -15.53 -4.95
N SER A 37 0.26 -16.09 -4.50
CA SER A 37 -0.53 -15.54 -3.39
C SER A 37 0.02 -15.92 -2.01
N ALA A 38 0.98 -16.85 -1.93
CA ALA A 38 1.53 -17.35 -0.66
C ALA A 38 1.98 -16.26 0.34
N PRO A 39 2.68 -15.18 -0.06
CA PRO A 39 3.05 -14.11 0.87
C PRO A 39 1.85 -13.41 1.52
N ALA A 40 0.83 -13.07 0.72
CA ALA A 40 -0.38 -12.40 1.20
C ALA A 40 -1.23 -13.34 2.07
N LEU A 41 -1.34 -14.61 1.68
CA LEU A 41 -2.01 -15.63 2.48
C LEU A 41 -1.30 -15.84 3.83
N ALA A 42 0.03 -15.86 3.86
CA ALA A 42 0.81 -15.97 5.10
C ALA A 42 0.61 -14.76 6.02
N ALA A 43 0.62 -13.54 5.47
CA ALA A 43 0.30 -12.34 6.24
C ALA A 43 -1.11 -12.43 6.84
N PHE A 44 -2.11 -12.84 6.06
CA PHE A 44 -3.48 -13.01 6.56
C PHE A 44 -3.59 -14.14 7.60
N ALA A 45 -2.85 -15.23 7.43
CA ALA A 45 -2.79 -16.31 8.41
C ALA A 45 -2.25 -15.84 9.76
N VAL A 46 -1.29 -14.91 9.78
CA VAL A 46 -0.82 -14.28 11.03
C VAL A 46 -1.95 -13.51 11.71
N PHE A 47 -2.75 -12.74 10.98
CA PHE A 47 -3.93 -12.07 11.55
C PHE A 47 -4.93 -13.07 12.14
N MET A 48 -5.18 -14.19 11.45
CA MET A 48 -6.10 -15.22 11.95
C MET A 48 -5.55 -15.95 13.17
N ALA A 49 -4.26 -16.29 13.20
CA ALA A 49 -3.60 -16.89 14.35
C ALA A 49 -3.59 -15.94 15.56
N ASN A 50 -3.34 -14.65 15.30
CA ASN A 50 -3.43 -13.60 16.28
C ASN A 50 -4.84 -13.50 16.88
N SER A 51 -5.87 -13.58 16.02
CA SER A 51 -7.28 -13.57 16.45
C SER A 51 -7.60 -14.74 17.38
N ILE A 52 -7.10 -15.96 17.07
CA ILE A 52 -7.21 -17.12 17.98
C ILE A 52 -6.60 -16.80 19.35
N LEU A 53 -5.40 -16.24 19.37
CA LEU A 53 -4.69 -15.94 20.61
C LEU A 53 -5.41 -14.85 21.42
N VAL A 54 -5.96 -13.82 20.77
CA VAL A 54 -6.84 -12.83 21.44
C VAL A 54 -8.03 -13.54 22.07
N THR A 55 -8.80 -14.31 21.30
CA THR A 55 -10.02 -14.97 21.80
C THR A 55 -9.71 -15.96 22.92
N ALA A 56 -8.60 -16.70 22.83
CA ALA A 56 -8.18 -17.64 23.88
C ALA A 56 -7.81 -16.93 25.19
N VAL A 57 -7.25 -15.73 25.12
CA VAL A 57 -6.83 -14.94 26.29
C VAL A 57 -7.99 -14.14 26.89
N THR A 58 -8.87 -13.58 26.05
CA THR A 58 -9.97 -12.72 26.51
C THR A 58 -11.27 -13.46 26.77
N GLY A 59 -11.44 -14.66 26.20
CA GLY A 59 -12.71 -15.40 26.19
C GLY A 59 -13.83 -14.70 25.41
N LYS A 60 -13.54 -13.60 24.71
CA LYS A 60 -14.50 -12.77 23.99
C LYS A 60 -14.05 -12.59 22.54
N HIS A 61 -15.01 -12.60 21.63
CA HIS A 61 -14.77 -12.26 20.21
C HIS A 61 -14.66 -10.75 19.97
N THR A 62 -15.01 -9.94 20.98
CA THR A 62 -14.92 -8.49 20.95
C THR A 62 -14.04 -7.99 22.09
N ILE A 63 -13.17 -7.05 21.78
CA ILE A 63 -12.31 -6.41 22.78
C ILE A 63 -13.04 -5.16 23.24
N ASN A 64 -13.53 -5.16 24.47
CA ASN A 64 -14.03 -3.97 25.13
C ASN A 64 -13.17 -3.76 26.37
N ILE A 65 -12.31 -2.74 26.34
CA ILE A 65 -11.49 -2.34 27.48
C ILE A 65 -12.23 -1.16 28.12
N GLU A 66 -12.66 -1.31 29.37
CA GLU A 66 -13.32 -0.22 30.11
C GLU A 66 -12.39 0.23 31.25
N GLY A 67 -11.92 1.48 31.20
CA GLY A 67 -11.02 2.04 32.22
C GLY A 67 -9.54 1.71 32.03
N GLN A 68 -8.81 1.52 33.14
CA GLN A 68 -7.36 1.25 33.08
C GLN A 68 -7.09 -0.19 32.64
N PRO A 69 -6.23 -0.42 31.61
CA PRO A 69 -5.99 -1.76 31.10
C PRO A 69 -5.31 -2.66 32.15
N THR A 70 -5.91 -3.82 32.41
CA THR A 70 -5.33 -4.92 33.18
C THR A 70 -4.10 -5.50 32.48
N ARG A 71 -3.29 -6.31 33.18
CA ARG A 71 -2.11 -6.99 32.58
C ARG A 71 -2.48 -7.82 31.33
N THR A 72 -3.65 -8.44 31.34
CA THR A 72 -4.18 -9.21 30.22
C THR A 72 -4.56 -8.33 29.03
N GLU A 73 -5.15 -7.16 29.28
CA GLU A 73 -5.48 -6.19 28.24
C GLU A 73 -4.22 -5.54 27.65
N TRP A 74 -3.19 -5.27 28.47
CA TRP A 74 -1.87 -4.86 27.97
C TRP A 74 -1.23 -5.91 27.06
N PHE A 75 -1.38 -7.19 27.38
CA PHE A 75 -0.92 -8.28 26.50
C PHE A 75 -1.69 -8.30 25.17
N VAL A 76 -3.01 -8.12 25.20
CA VAL A 76 -3.85 -8.02 24.00
C VAL A 76 -3.50 -6.79 23.16
N LEU A 77 -3.22 -5.65 23.80
CA LEU A 77 -2.75 -4.44 23.12
C LEU A 77 -1.41 -4.66 22.42
N ALA A 78 -0.45 -5.29 23.10
CA ALA A 78 0.83 -5.66 22.49
C ALA A 78 0.61 -6.58 21.28
N LEU A 79 -0.29 -7.55 21.40
CA LEU A 79 -0.65 -8.47 20.32
C LEU A 79 -1.21 -7.73 19.09
N LEU A 80 -2.07 -6.74 19.30
CA LEU A 80 -2.70 -5.96 18.23
C LEU A 80 -1.78 -4.92 17.62
N LEU A 81 -0.83 -4.39 18.39
CA LEU A 81 0.22 -3.53 17.87
C LEU A 81 1.19 -4.33 17.00
N LEU A 82 1.54 -5.55 17.43
CA LEU A 82 2.55 -6.37 16.78
C LEU A 82 2.02 -7.22 15.61
N VAL A 83 0.70 -7.45 15.50
CA VAL A 83 0.15 -8.30 14.43
C VAL A 83 0.50 -7.78 13.04
N ALA A 84 0.42 -6.46 12.80
CA ALA A 84 0.72 -5.86 11.50
C ALA A 84 2.21 -5.99 11.11
N PRO A 85 3.19 -5.60 11.95
CA PRO A 85 4.60 -5.79 11.60
C PRO A 85 4.99 -7.27 11.49
N VAL A 86 4.43 -8.16 12.33
CA VAL A 86 4.69 -9.61 12.22
C VAL A 86 4.09 -10.18 10.94
N ALA A 87 2.87 -9.77 10.56
CA ALA A 87 2.25 -10.19 9.30
C ALA A 87 3.05 -9.69 8.08
N ALA A 88 3.55 -8.45 8.12
CA ALA A 88 4.42 -7.90 7.09
C ALA A 88 5.73 -8.68 6.98
N LEU A 89 6.37 -9.00 8.12
CA LEU A 89 7.58 -9.82 8.17
C LEU A 89 7.33 -11.22 7.63
N ALA A 90 6.23 -11.87 8.01
CA ALA A 90 5.87 -13.20 7.53
C ALA A 90 5.65 -13.21 6.01
N GLY A 91 4.89 -12.25 5.49
CA GLY A 91 4.72 -12.08 4.04
C GLY A 91 6.06 -11.85 3.32
N TRP A 92 6.92 -11.00 3.88
CA TRP A 92 8.24 -10.74 3.32
C TRP A 92 9.15 -11.97 3.32
N LEU A 93 9.22 -12.73 4.41
CA LEU A 93 9.99 -13.98 4.49
C LEU A 93 9.49 -15.01 3.46
N VAL A 94 8.18 -15.17 3.32
CA VAL A 94 7.60 -16.08 2.30
C VAL A 94 7.91 -15.60 0.88
N SER A 95 8.00 -14.29 0.67
CA SER A 95 8.43 -13.71 -0.60
C SER A 95 9.92 -13.98 -0.92
N ARG A 96 10.76 -14.32 0.06
CA ARG A 96 12.17 -14.71 -0.17
C ARG A 96 12.34 -16.17 -0.57
N ILE A 97 11.34 -17.02 -0.37
CA ILE A 97 11.42 -18.45 -0.70
C ILE A 97 11.60 -18.64 -2.21
N ALA A 98 12.75 -19.19 -2.62
CA ALA A 98 13.09 -19.41 -4.03
C ALA A 98 12.35 -20.61 -4.65
N SER A 99 12.03 -21.64 -3.84
CA SER A 99 11.41 -22.86 -4.33
C SER A 99 9.89 -22.74 -4.44
N TRP A 100 9.36 -22.98 -5.65
CA TRP A 100 7.93 -22.91 -5.92
C TRP A 100 7.10 -23.95 -5.15
N ARG A 101 7.67 -25.13 -4.87
CA ARG A 101 7.01 -26.18 -4.09
C ARG A 101 6.80 -25.75 -2.63
N ASN A 102 7.81 -25.14 -2.01
CA ASN A 102 7.70 -24.68 -0.63
C ASN A 102 6.71 -23.51 -0.52
N ARG A 103 6.68 -22.61 -1.51
CA ARG A 103 5.64 -21.56 -1.57
C ARG A 103 4.23 -22.11 -1.68
N ALA A 104 4.01 -23.14 -2.51
CA ALA A 104 2.71 -23.83 -2.57
C ALA A 104 2.34 -24.42 -1.21
N GLY A 105 3.29 -25.09 -0.54
CA GLY A 105 3.10 -25.64 0.80
C GLY A 105 2.70 -24.57 1.81
N VAL A 106 3.40 -23.44 1.84
CA VAL A 106 3.08 -22.29 2.69
C VAL A 106 1.68 -21.75 2.41
N ALA A 107 1.28 -21.60 1.14
CA ALA A 107 -0.09 -21.15 0.81
C ALA A 107 -1.17 -22.10 1.36
N VAL A 108 -0.97 -23.42 1.25
CA VAL A 108 -1.90 -24.42 1.81
C VAL A 108 -1.96 -24.31 3.33
N VAL A 109 -0.80 -24.25 3.99
CA VAL A 109 -0.72 -24.11 5.45
C VAL A 109 -1.39 -22.82 5.91
N SER A 110 -1.15 -21.70 5.24
CA SER A 110 -1.77 -20.42 5.55
C SER A 110 -3.30 -20.49 5.44
N VAL A 111 -3.84 -21.10 4.38
CA VAL A 111 -5.29 -21.26 4.24
C VAL A 111 -5.87 -22.18 5.32
N ALA A 112 -5.15 -23.25 5.67
CA ALA A 112 -5.54 -24.13 6.77
C ALA A 112 -5.56 -23.37 8.11
N VAL A 113 -4.54 -22.56 8.40
CA VAL A 113 -4.49 -21.70 9.59
C VAL A 113 -5.63 -20.69 9.58
N CYS A 114 -5.97 -20.08 8.44
CA CYS A 114 -7.12 -19.20 8.34
C CYS A 114 -8.45 -19.92 8.60
N ALA A 115 -8.62 -21.14 8.09
CA ALA A 115 -9.82 -21.94 8.32
C ALA A 115 -9.95 -22.33 9.80
N VAL A 116 -8.86 -22.78 10.42
CA VAL A 116 -8.80 -23.07 11.87
C VAL A 116 -9.09 -21.80 12.66
N GLY A 117 -8.52 -20.66 12.25
CA GLY A 117 -8.77 -19.36 12.87
C GLY A 117 -10.22 -18.92 12.78
N ALA A 118 -10.90 -19.18 11.67
CA ALA A 118 -12.32 -18.87 11.52
C ALA A 118 -13.21 -19.64 12.52
N VAL A 119 -12.81 -20.88 12.84
CA VAL A 119 -13.54 -21.76 13.77
C VAL A 119 -13.23 -21.42 15.23
N LEU A 120 -11.95 -21.26 15.56
CA LEU A 120 -11.49 -21.14 16.95
C LEU A 120 -11.45 -19.69 17.48
N GLY A 121 -11.27 -18.69 16.61
CA GLY A 121 -11.06 -17.31 17.02
C GLY A 121 -11.53 -16.29 15.99
N GLY A 122 -12.56 -16.63 15.21
CA GLY A 122 -13.01 -15.76 14.13
C GLY A 122 -13.66 -14.46 14.65
N PRO A 123 -13.81 -13.45 13.78
CA PRO A 123 -14.19 -12.08 14.15
C PRO A 123 -15.62 -11.96 14.71
N GLY A 124 -16.46 -12.97 14.52
CA GLY A 124 -17.79 -13.03 15.12
C GLY A 124 -18.04 -14.36 15.86
N PRO A 125 -19.11 -14.42 16.66
CA PRO A 125 -19.47 -15.64 17.40
C PRO A 125 -20.00 -16.76 16.50
N LYS A 126 -20.37 -16.44 15.25
CA LYS A 126 -20.93 -17.40 14.30
C LYS A 126 -19.85 -17.94 13.37
N VAL A 127 -19.50 -19.22 13.53
CA VAL A 127 -18.51 -19.92 12.69
C VAL A 127 -18.82 -19.78 11.19
N GLY A 128 -20.09 -19.89 10.79
CA GLY A 128 -20.49 -19.72 9.39
C GLY A 128 -20.16 -18.34 8.81
N GLY A 129 -20.38 -17.27 9.59
CA GLY A 129 -20.02 -15.91 9.18
C GLY A 129 -18.50 -15.72 9.06
N ASN A 130 -17.74 -16.31 9.98
CA ASN A 130 -16.27 -16.26 9.96
C ASN A 130 -15.69 -17.00 8.75
N LEU A 131 -16.24 -18.16 8.39
CA LEU A 131 -15.82 -18.93 7.21
C LEU A 131 -16.11 -18.17 5.91
N ILE A 132 -17.29 -17.52 5.82
CA ILE A 132 -17.61 -16.65 4.68
C ILE A 132 -16.62 -15.49 4.60
N TYR A 133 -16.35 -14.81 5.72
CA TYR A 133 -15.37 -13.72 5.78
C TYR A 133 -13.98 -14.16 5.30
N VAL A 134 -13.46 -15.27 5.83
CA VAL A 134 -12.17 -15.82 5.41
C VAL A 134 -12.19 -16.20 3.92
N GLY A 135 -13.26 -16.85 3.45
CA GLY A 135 -13.42 -17.21 2.04
C GLY A 135 -13.40 -16.00 1.12
N VAL A 136 -14.09 -14.92 1.50
CA VAL A 136 -14.09 -13.64 0.76
C VAL A 136 -12.69 -13.02 0.74
N ILE A 137 -12.00 -12.94 1.88
CA ILE A 137 -10.65 -12.37 1.92
C ILE A 137 -9.65 -13.18 1.08
N VAL A 138 -9.71 -14.51 1.15
CA VAL A 138 -8.88 -15.39 0.31
C VAL A 138 -9.20 -15.18 -1.17
N ALA A 139 -10.48 -15.10 -1.53
CA ALA A 139 -10.89 -14.83 -2.91
C ALA A 139 -10.37 -13.47 -3.40
N VAL A 140 -10.45 -12.43 -2.57
CA VAL A 140 -9.90 -11.09 -2.87
C VAL A 140 -8.38 -11.16 -3.07
N ILE A 141 -7.64 -11.86 -2.20
CA ILE A 141 -6.19 -12.05 -2.34
C ILE A 141 -5.87 -12.75 -3.67
N LEU A 142 -6.61 -13.79 -4.03
CA LEU A 142 -6.41 -14.52 -5.29
C LEU A 142 -6.73 -13.64 -6.50
N ILE A 143 -7.83 -12.88 -6.48
CA ILE A 143 -8.20 -11.95 -7.55
C ILE A 143 -7.12 -10.87 -7.71
N CYS A 144 -6.69 -10.24 -6.63
CA CYS A 144 -5.61 -9.25 -6.64
C CYS A 144 -4.28 -9.82 -7.14
N THR A 145 -4.01 -11.10 -6.88
CA THR A 145 -2.80 -11.78 -7.37
C THR A 145 -2.93 -12.12 -8.85
N ALA A 146 -4.12 -12.56 -9.30
CA ALA A 146 -4.41 -12.93 -10.68
C ALA A 146 -4.40 -11.72 -11.62
N THR A 147 -4.89 -10.57 -11.16
CA THR A 147 -4.82 -9.29 -11.89
C THR A 147 -3.42 -8.67 -11.86
N GLY A 148 -2.52 -9.20 -11.02
CA GLY A 148 -1.17 -8.68 -10.84
C GLY A 148 -1.09 -7.43 -9.96
N ILE A 149 -2.20 -6.97 -9.35
CA ILE A 149 -2.23 -5.90 -8.35
C ILE A 149 -1.26 -6.19 -7.21
N GLY A 150 -1.18 -7.45 -6.75
CA GLY A 150 -0.25 -7.85 -5.68
C GLY A 150 1.22 -7.61 -6.02
N SER A 151 1.64 -7.85 -7.28
CA SER A 151 3.00 -7.53 -7.75
C SER A 151 3.26 -6.02 -7.81
N ILE A 152 2.23 -5.24 -8.16
CA ILE A 152 2.30 -3.78 -8.27
C ILE A 152 2.46 -3.17 -6.87
N LEU A 153 1.65 -3.62 -5.91
CA LEU A 153 1.75 -3.22 -4.51
C LEU A 153 3.11 -3.61 -3.92
N GLY A 154 3.56 -4.85 -4.14
CA GLY A 154 4.86 -5.32 -3.66
C GLY A 154 6.03 -4.49 -4.21
N TRP A 155 6.02 -4.19 -5.51
CA TRP A 155 7.02 -3.33 -6.14
C TRP A 155 6.98 -1.89 -5.62
N ALA A 156 5.79 -1.31 -5.49
CA ALA A 156 5.63 0.05 -4.98
C ALA A 156 6.10 0.16 -3.53
N LEU A 157 5.77 -0.81 -2.68
CA LEU A 157 6.25 -0.87 -1.30
C LEU A 157 7.77 -1.01 -1.22
N ASP A 158 8.38 -1.88 -2.03
CA ASP A 158 9.83 -2.06 -2.08
C ASP A 158 10.55 -0.78 -2.53
N THR A 159 10.05 -0.15 -3.58
CA THR A 159 10.56 1.14 -4.08
C THR A 159 10.45 2.22 -3.00
N THR A 160 9.33 2.23 -2.27
CA THR A 160 9.12 3.22 -1.21
C THR A 160 10.04 2.95 -0.01
N ALA A 161 10.25 1.69 0.39
CA ALA A 161 11.16 1.32 1.46
C ALA A 161 12.63 1.70 1.17
N HIS A 162 13.07 1.54 -0.09
CA HIS A 162 14.39 2.02 -0.52
C HIS A 162 14.49 3.56 -0.53
N ASN A 163 13.36 4.28 -0.62
CA ASN A 163 13.33 5.73 -0.47
C ASN A 163 13.22 6.16 1.01
N LEU A 164 12.74 5.29 1.90
CA LEU A 164 12.66 5.55 3.34
C LEU A 164 14.03 5.63 4.02
N THR A 165 15.09 5.08 3.43
CA THR A 165 16.47 5.27 3.95
C THR A 165 16.91 6.74 3.92
N LEU A 166 16.12 7.63 3.32
CA LEU A 166 16.25 9.09 3.38
C LEU A 166 15.23 9.72 4.35
N VAL A 167 15.09 9.19 5.57
CA VAL A 167 14.21 9.75 6.63
C VAL A 167 14.39 11.27 6.79
N GLY A 168 15.64 11.76 6.65
CA GLY A 168 15.95 13.19 6.68
C GLY A 168 15.29 14.00 5.56
N SER A 169 15.22 13.45 4.34
CA SER A 169 14.55 14.13 3.22
C SER A 169 13.03 14.18 3.41
N LEU A 170 12.44 13.17 4.04
CA LEU A 170 11.00 13.15 4.38
C LEU A 170 10.67 14.24 5.40
N PHE A 171 11.54 14.48 6.38
CA PHE A 171 11.37 15.53 7.39
C PHE A 171 11.42 16.93 6.78
N VAL A 172 12.44 17.22 5.98
CA VAL A 172 12.57 18.51 5.27
C VAL A 172 11.39 18.72 4.31
N ARG A 173 10.92 17.65 3.66
CA ARG A 173 9.76 17.67 2.75
C ARG A 173 8.44 17.94 3.45
N ALA A 174 8.28 17.48 4.69
CA ALA A 174 7.09 17.73 5.49
C ALA A 174 7.08 19.17 6.05
N LEU A 175 8.24 19.84 6.18
CA LEU A 175 8.38 21.13 6.87
C LEU A 175 7.41 22.23 6.38
N PRO A 176 7.23 22.48 5.07
CA PRO A 176 6.29 23.51 4.61
C PRO A 176 4.83 23.19 4.97
N ILE A 177 4.49 21.90 4.92
CA ILE A 177 3.14 21.42 5.22
C ILE A 177 2.90 21.42 6.71
N MET A 178 3.91 21.05 7.50
CA MET A 178 3.89 21.15 8.95
C MET A 178 3.59 22.58 9.38
N LEU A 179 4.22 23.59 8.76
CA LEU A 179 3.94 24.98 9.09
C LEU A 179 2.48 25.36 8.85
N LEU A 180 1.89 24.93 7.73
CA LEU A 180 0.48 25.18 7.41
C LEU A 180 -0.47 24.40 8.34
N THR A 181 -0.18 23.12 8.56
CA THR A 181 -1.01 22.21 9.35
C THR A 181 -0.90 22.46 10.84
N VAL A 182 0.18 23.08 11.32
CA VAL A 182 0.31 23.59 12.69
C VAL A 182 -0.81 24.59 13.00
N LEU A 183 -1.15 25.49 12.06
CA LEU A 183 -2.25 26.44 12.27
C LEU A 183 -3.59 25.72 12.43
N VAL A 184 -3.81 24.65 11.66
CA VAL A 184 -5.02 23.82 11.77
C VAL A 184 -5.00 23.02 13.08
N PHE A 185 -3.84 22.53 13.51
CA PHE A 185 -3.67 21.78 14.75
C PHE A 185 -3.96 22.65 15.99
N PHE A 186 -3.51 23.91 16.03
CA PHE A 186 -3.81 24.81 17.15
C PHE A 186 -5.19 25.49 17.04
N ASN A 187 -6.00 25.14 16.03
CA ASN A 187 -7.34 25.69 15.88
C ASN A 187 -8.35 24.94 16.76
N THR A 188 -8.86 25.62 17.78
CA THR A 188 -9.81 25.06 18.75
C THR A 188 -11.11 24.55 18.11
N TYR A 189 -11.58 25.13 17.00
CA TYR A 189 -12.78 24.66 16.29
C TYR A 189 -12.57 23.29 15.65
N VAL A 190 -11.36 22.95 15.22
CA VAL A 190 -11.03 21.63 14.67
C VAL A 190 -11.14 20.57 15.76
N TRP A 191 -10.61 20.86 16.94
CA TRP A 191 -10.71 19.98 18.11
C TRP A 191 -12.15 19.79 18.58
N LEU A 192 -12.93 20.87 18.62
CA LEU A 192 -14.34 20.79 18.96
C LEU A 192 -15.12 19.95 17.95
N MET A 193 -14.87 20.13 16.65
CA MET A 193 -15.46 19.31 15.59
C MET A 193 -15.08 17.83 15.79
N ALA A 194 -13.81 17.54 16.03
CA ALA A 194 -13.29 16.19 16.26
C ALA A 194 -13.84 15.52 17.53
N ALA A 195 -14.23 16.31 18.55
CA ALA A 195 -14.87 15.76 19.75
C ALA A 195 -16.33 15.36 19.53
N ILE A 196 -17.03 16.01 18.59
CA ILE A 196 -18.49 15.86 18.41
C ILE A 196 -18.82 14.97 17.20
N ILE A 197 -17.96 14.91 16.18
CA ILE A 197 -18.24 14.19 14.94
C ILE A 197 -18.33 12.68 15.19
N SER A 198 -19.33 12.03 14.59
CA SER A 198 -19.46 10.58 14.64
C SER A 198 -18.42 9.90 13.75
N ARG A 199 -18.00 8.68 14.12
CA ARG A 199 -17.04 7.88 13.33
C ARG A 199 -17.48 7.71 11.88
N ALA A 200 -18.77 7.46 11.65
CA ALA A 200 -19.30 7.28 10.31
C ALA A 200 -19.12 8.54 9.45
N ARG A 201 -19.40 9.73 10.00
CA ARG A 201 -19.19 11.00 9.30
C ARG A 201 -17.71 11.28 9.05
N LEU A 202 -16.86 10.99 10.02
CA LEU A 202 -15.41 11.10 9.87
C LEU A 202 -14.90 10.22 8.72
N TRP A 203 -15.24 8.93 8.71
CA TRP A 203 -14.83 8.01 7.65
C TRP A 203 -15.36 8.43 6.27
N SER A 204 -16.59 8.92 6.18
CA SER A 204 -17.13 9.46 4.93
C SER A 204 -16.34 10.68 4.46
N ALA A 205 -15.98 11.61 5.36
CA ALA A 205 -15.18 12.78 5.02
C ALA A 205 -13.76 12.41 4.59
N LEU A 206 -13.09 11.52 5.34
CA LEU A 206 -11.76 11.01 4.98
C LEU A 206 -11.79 10.27 3.64
N GLY A 207 -12.82 9.45 3.40
CA GLY A 207 -13.04 8.76 2.14
C GLY A 207 -13.24 9.72 0.98
N PHE A 208 -14.04 10.76 1.17
CA PHE A 208 -14.27 11.81 0.16
C PHE A 208 -12.98 12.57 -0.20
N LEU A 209 -12.21 13.01 0.80
CA LEU A 209 -10.93 13.70 0.57
C LEU A 209 -9.92 12.77 -0.13
N SER A 210 -9.86 11.51 0.30
CA SER A 210 -8.99 10.50 -0.31
C SER A 210 -9.38 10.20 -1.75
N LEU A 211 -10.68 10.15 -2.05
CA LEU A 211 -11.20 9.95 -3.40
C LEU A 211 -10.78 11.08 -4.33
N ILE A 212 -10.92 12.34 -3.90
CA ILE A 212 -10.49 13.51 -4.67
C ILE A 212 -8.98 13.45 -4.93
N ALA A 213 -8.18 13.21 -3.89
CA ALA A 213 -6.73 13.11 -4.02
C ALA A 213 -6.32 12.00 -5.01
N VAL A 214 -6.88 10.79 -4.86
CA VAL A 214 -6.58 9.66 -5.76
C VAL A 214 -7.02 9.97 -7.20
N ALA A 215 -8.19 10.57 -7.40
CA ALA A 215 -8.65 10.97 -8.73
C ALA A 215 -7.69 11.98 -9.38
N PHE A 216 -7.15 12.91 -8.60
CA PHE A 216 -6.17 13.89 -9.06
C PHE A 216 -4.83 13.23 -9.43
N VAL A 217 -4.31 12.31 -8.61
CA VAL A 217 -3.11 11.53 -8.95
C VAL A 217 -3.31 10.76 -10.25
N ILE A 218 -4.47 10.12 -10.44
CA ILE A 218 -4.76 9.37 -11.66
C ILE A 218 -4.81 10.31 -12.87
N ALA A 219 -5.54 11.42 -12.80
CA ALA A 219 -5.66 12.38 -13.90
C ALA A 219 -4.29 12.91 -14.34
N THR A 220 -3.48 13.32 -13.37
CA THR A 220 -2.13 13.86 -13.60
C THR A 220 -1.17 12.81 -14.14
N THR A 221 -1.29 11.55 -13.68
CA THR A 221 -0.54 10.42 -14.23
C THR A 221 -0.90 10.18 -15.70
N ILE A 222 -2.20 10.19 -16.04
CA ILE A 222 -2.68 9.99 -17.41
C ILE A 222 -2.09 11.05 -18.35
N ASP A 223 -2.15 12.32 -17.96
CA ASP A 223 -1.68 13.42 -18.79
C ASP A 223 -0.16 13.35 -19.04
N ARG A 224 0.62 12.88 -18.06
CA ARG A 224 2.07 12.68 -18.21
C ARG A 224 2.46 11.48 -19.04
N VAL A 225 1.71 10.40 -18.91
CA VAL A 225 2.00 9.15 -19.62
C VAL A 225 1.52 9.26 -21.08
N ARG A 226 0.51 10.10 -21.38
CA ARG A 226 -0.03 10.31 -22.73
C ARG A 226 1.04 10.58 -23.80
N PRO A 227 1.96 11.56 -23.67
CA PRO A 227 3.03 11.80 -24.66
C PRO A 227 3.88 10.57 -24.98
N ILE A 228 4.19 9.76 -23.95
CA ILE A 228 5.01 8.55 -24.06
C ILE A 228 4.22 7.43 -24.74
N LEU A 229 2.93 7.29 -24.42
CA LEU A 229 2.06 6.30 -25.05
C LEU A 229 1.73 6.63 -26.51
N THR A 230 1.75 7.91 -26.88
CA THR A 230 1.51 8.38 -28.25
C THR A 230 2.79 8.49 -29.08
N ALA A 231 3.96 8.28 -28.49
CA ALA A 231 5.23 8.31 -29.20
C ALA A 231 5.33 7.12 -30.17
N SER A 232 5.42 7.43 -31.46
CA SER A 232 5.51 6.42 -32.54
C SER A 232 6.93 5.90 -32.76
N ALA A 233 7.95 6.69 -32.40
CA ALA A 233 9.36 6.34 -32.57
C ALA A 233 9.96 5.80 -31.24
N PRO A 234 10.74 4.71 -31.29
CA PRO A 234 11.60 4.32 -30.16
C PRO A 234 12.65 5.40 -29.87
N ASP A 235 13.14 5.47 -28.62
CA ASP A 235 14.31 6.29 -28.31
C ASP A 235 15.55 5.76 -29.07
N ALA A 236 16.60 6.56 -29.26
CA ALA A 236 17.76 6.16 -30.09
C ALA A 236 18.38 4.81 -29.61
N PRO A 237 18.82 3.91 -30.51
CA PRO A 237 19.29 2.57 -30.16
C PRO A 237 20.42 2.54 -29.11
N GLU A 238 21.39 3.46 -29.25
CA GLU A 238 22.52 3.61 -28.33
C GLU A 238 22.08 3.98 -26.90
N ALA A 239 21.04 4.81 -26.77
CA ALA A 239 20.47 5.18 -25.48
C ALA A 239 19.71 4.00 -24.84
N GLN A 240 19.08 3.14 -25.64
CA GLN A 240 18.39 1.95 -25.15
C GLN A 240 19.35 0.85 -24.69
N ASP A 241 20.44 0.62 -25.42
CA ASP A 241 21.41 -0.43 -25.08
C ASP A 241 22.18 -0.11 -23.80
N ALA A 242 22.55 1.16 -23.57
CA ALA A 242 23.12 1.62 -22.31
C ALA A 242 22.13 1.47 -21.14
N VAL A 243 20.84 1.70 -21.40
CA VAL A 243 19.75 1.61 -20.42
C VAL A 243 19.39 0.16 -20.04
N LEU A 244 19.56 -0.78 -20.98
CA LEU A 244 19.18 -2.19 -20.84
C LEU A 244 20.35 -3.13 -20.51
N ALA A 245 21.56 -2.59 -20.34
CA ALA A 245 22.80 -3.36 -20.12
C ALA A 245 22.72 -4.40 -18.98
N ASP A 246 22.01 -4.08 -17.90
CA ASP A 246 21.81 -4.98 -16.74
C ASP A 246 20.49 -5.77 -16.77
N THR A 247 19.86 -5.88 -17.94
CA THR A 247 18.56 -6.55 -18.09
C THR A 247 18.67 -7.82 -18.94
N PRO A 248 17.82 -8.83 -18.70
CA PRO A 248 17.84 -10.07 -19.49
C PRO A 248 17.46 -9.84 -20.97
N PHE A 249 17.15 -8.61 -21.37
CA PHE A 249 16.73 -8.23 -22.72
C PHE A 249 17.84 -7.61 -23.56
N VAL A 250 19.06 -7.45 -23.01
CA VAL A 250 20.20 -6.81 -23.71
C VAL A 250 20.56 -7.54 -25.01
N HIS A 251 20.36 -8.87 -25.06
CA HIS A 251 20.68 -9.70 -26.22
C HIS A 251 19.60 -9.71 -27.32
N LEU A 252 18.46 -9.06 -27.10
CA LEU A 252 17.35 -9.04 -28.05
C LEU A 252 17.46 -7.82 -28.99
N PRO A 253 17.21 -8.00 -30.31
CA PRO A 253 17.30 -6.91 -31.27
C PRO A 253 16.23 -5.84 -30.99
N ALA A 254 16.61 -4.57 -31.13
CA ALA A 254 15.68 -3.45 -31.01
C ALA A 254 14.69 -3.45 -32.19
N PRO A 255 13.37 -3.39 -31.94
CA PRO A 255 12.39 -3.33 -33.02
C PRO A 255 12.42 -1.98 -33.73
N ALA A 256 12.21 -1.99 -35.05
CA ALA A 256 12.24 -0.78 -35.90
C ALA A 256 11.12 0.24 -35.58
N HIS A 257 10.02 -0.20 -34.94
CA HIS A 257 8.89 0.64 -34.55
C HIS A 257 8.37 0.22 -33.17
N ARG A 258 7.84 1.18 -32.39
CA ARG A 258 7.17 0.88 -31.10
C ARG A 258 5.96 -0.01 -31.32
N ILE A 259 5.82 -1.07 -30.51
CA ILE A 259 4.67 -1.97 -30.58
C ILE A 259 3.50 -1.30 -29.83
N PRO A 260 2.37 -1.01 -30.50
CA PRO A 260 1.29 -0.26 -29.88
C PRO A 260 0.76 -0.98 -28.63
N LEU A 261 0.61 -0.21 -27.55
CA LEU A 261 0.08 -0.70 -26.27
C LEU A 261 -1.43 -0.96 -26.40
N SER A 262 -1.85 -2.15 -25.99
CA SER A 262 -3.26 -2.49 -25.84
C SER A 262 -3.94 -1.63 -24.76
N ARG A 263 -5.27 -1.54 -24.77
CA ARG A 263 -6.02 -0.77 -23.76
C ARG A 263 -5.71 -1.23 -22.34
N ILE A 264 -5.54 -2.54 -22.13
CA ILE A 264 -5.25 -3.14 -20.82
C ILE A 264 -3.83 -2.78 -20.36
N GLU A 265 -2.86 -2.78 -21.27
CA GLU A 265 -1.48 -2.37 -20.94
C GLU A 265 -1.40 -0.89 -20.59
N ARG A 266 -2.13 -0.02 -21.30
CA ARG A 266 -2.20 1.42 -20.97
C ARG A 266 -2.78 1.64 -19.57
N VAL A 267 -3.89 0.97 -19.26
CA VAL A 267 -4.51 1.03 -17.93
C VAL A 267 -3.55 0.51 -16.87
N ASN A 268 -2.86 -0.60 -17.12
CA ASN A 268 -1.88 -1.15 -16.17
C ASN A 268 -0.72 -0.19 -15.93
N VAL A 269 -0.14 0.40 -16.97
CA VAL A 269 0.94 1.38 -16.83
C VAL A 269 0.48 2.57 -15.98
N VAL A 270 -0.67 3.17 -16.31
CA VAL A 270 -1.22 4.29 -15.55
C VAL A 270 -1.49 3.87 -14.09
N PHE A 271 -2.11 2.71 -13.87
CA PHE A 271 -2.42 2.20 -12.54
C PHE A 271 -1.16 1.99 -11.70
N VAL A 272 -0.09 1.45 -12.29
CA VAL A 272 1.17 1.18 -11.59
C VAL A 272 1.84 2.47 -11.14
N LEU A 273 1.92 3.46 -12.03
CA LEU A 273 2.50 4.75 -11.69
C LEU A 273 1.64 5.48 -10.65
N ALA A 274 0.32 5.55 -10.87
CA ALA A 274 -0.59 6.22 -9.96
C ALA A 274 -0.59 5.57 -8.57
N MET A 275 -0.61 4.24 -8.49
CA MET A 275 -0.55 3.50 -7.22
C MET A 275 0.77 3.74 -6.49
N SER A 276 1.90 3.74 -7.20
CA SER A 276 3.20 4.07 -6.62
C SER A 276 3.23 5.48 -6.04
N GLN A 277 2.64 6.45 -6.75
CA GLN A 277 2.53 7.83 -6.29
C GLN A 277 1.63 7.94 -5.07
N VAL A 278 0.44 7.32 -5.10
CA VAL A 278 -0.48 7.29 -3.95
C VAL A 278 0.21 6.73 -2.71
N LEU A 279 0.92 5.60 -2.83
CA LEU A 279 1.63 4.99 -1.70
C LEU A 279 2.73 5.90 -1.16
N GLN A 280 3.55 6.48 -2.03
CA GLN A 280 4.60 7.41 -1.62
C GLN A 280 4.03 8.63 -0.89
N LEU A 281 2.98 9.24 -1.44
CA LEU A 281 2.31 10.40 -0.86
C LEU A 281 1.61 10.06 0.45
N LEU A 282 1.02 8.87 0.54
CA LEU A 282 0.38 8.37 1.76
C LEU A 282 1.39 8.20 2.89
N ILE A 283 2.60 7.71 2.61
CA ILE A 283 3.63 7.61 3.65
C ILE A 283 3.99 8.99 4.21
N VAL A 284 4.18 9.99 3.35
CA VAL A 284 4.47 11.36 3.82
C VAL A 284 3.32 11.86 4.71
N ALA A 285 2.07 11.64 4.30
CA ALA A 285 0.89 12.00 5.08
C ALA A 285 0.82 11.28 6.44
N LEU A 286 1.13 9.99 6.47
CA LEU A 286 1.15 9.18 7.70
C LEU A 286 2.27 9.61 8.65
N VAL A 287 3.46 9.92 8.12
CA VAL A 287 4.58 10.45 8.92
C VAL A 287 4.20 11.79 9.53
N THR A 288 3.61 12.70 8.76
CA THR A 288 3.14 13.99 9.26
C THR A 288 2.05 13.80 10.33
N ALA A 289 1.05 12.95 10.07
CA ALA A 289 0.01 12.64 11.06
C ALA A 289 0.59 12.07 12.35
N PHE A 290 1.58 11.18 12.25
CA PHE A 290 2.29 10.62 13.39
C PHE A 290 3.06 11.67 14.19
N ILE A 291 3.74 12.62 13.52
CA ILE A 291 4.41 13.74 14.19
C ILE A 291 3.39 14.57 14.98
N PHE A 292 2.24 14.91 14.40
CA PHE A 292 1.19 15.65 15.11
C PHE A 292 0.54 14.85 16.23
N LEU A 293 0.45 13.53 16.09
CA LEU A 293 0.00 12.65 17.15
C LEU A 293 0.94 12.72 18.36
N VAL A 294 2.25 12.57 18.13
CA VAL A 294 3.28 12.69 19.17
C VAL A 294 3.27 14.10 19.77
N LEU A 295 3.23 15.14 18.95
CA LEU A 295 3.16 16.53 19.39
C LEU A 295 1.93 16.77 20.28
N GLY A 296 0.78 16.23 19.90
CA GLY A 296 -0.44 16.32 20.68
C GLY A 296 -0.37 15.59 22.01
N LEU A 297 0.25 14.42 22.05
CA LEU A 297 0.51 13.71 23.32
C LEU A 297 1.42 14.51 24.26
N ILE A 298 2.34 15.31 23.73
CA ILE A 298 3.25 16.15 24.53
C ILE A 298 2.56 17.42 25.02
N LEU A 299 1.80 18.10 24.15
CA LEU A 299 1.25 19.44 24.44
C LEU A 299 -0.14 19.40 25.10
N ILE A 300 -0.98 18.43 24.76
CA ILE A 300 -2.40 18.45 25.12
C ILE A 300 -2.60 17.78 26.47
N SER A 301 -2.61 18.60 27.52
CA SER A 301 -3.00 18.16 28.85
C SER A 301 -4.51 17.89 28.94
N PRO A 302 -4.99 17.05 29.87
CA PRO A 302 -6.43 16.83 30.08
C PRO A 302 -7.22 18.12 30.33
N LYS A 303 -6.60 19.10 31.01
CA LYS A 303 -7.22 20.42 31.24
C LYS A 303 -7.39 21.20 29.93
N LEU A 304 -6.33 21.27 29.12
CA LEU A 304 -6.35 21.96 27.84
C LEU A 304 -7.33 21.30 26.86
N LEU A 305 -7.37 19.97 26.85
CA LEU A 305 -8.32 19.18 26.07
C LEU A 305 -9.76 19.53 26.42
N ALA A 306 -10.10 19.57 27.72
CA ALA A 306 -11.43 19.92 28.19
C ALA A 306 -11.85 21.32 27.76
N GLU A 307 -10.93 22.30 27.81
CA GLU A 307 -11.19 23.67 27.33
C GLU A 307 -11.44 23.71 25.82
N TRP A 308 -10.57 23.10 25.02
CA TRP A 308 -10.66 23.13 23.55
C TRP A 308 -11.88 22.38 23.02
N THR A 309 -12.30 21.33 23.70
CA THR A 309 -13.46 20.50 23.33
C THR A 309 -14.75 20.92 24.05
N ARG A 310 -14.70 21.96 24.89
CA ARG A 310 -15.83 22.43 25.72
C ARG A 310 -16.46 21.31 26.55
N GLY A 311 -15.62 20.45 27.11
CA GLY A 311 -16.02 19.30 27.92
C GLY A 311 -16.55 18.08 27.13
N ASN A 312 -16.62 18.14 25.79
CA ASN A 312 -17.06 17.00 24.97
C ASN A 312 -15.93 16.00 24.66
N GLY A 313 -14.68 16.38 24.91
CA GLY A 313 -13.52 15.55 24.61
C GLY A 313 -13.33 14.45 25.64
N SER A 314 -13.33 13.20 25.16
CA SER A 314 -12.94 12.06 25.99
C SER A 314 -11.42 11.99 26.13
N PRO A 315 -10.89 11.81 27.36
CA PRO A 315 -9.46 11.56 27.57
C PRO A 315 -9.03 10.21 27.01
N ASP A 316 -9.98 9.27 26.87
CA ASP A 316 -9.78 7.95 26.30
C ASP A 316 -10.34 7.90 24.89
N GLY A 317 -9.56 7.37 23.96
CA GLY A 317 -9.93 7.18 22.56
C GLY A 317 -10.22 5.72 22.26
N THR A 318 -11.07 5.46 21.27
CA THR A 318 -11.34 4.10 20.79
C THR A 318 -10.78 3.85 19.39
N ILE A 319 -9.81 2.93 19.26
CA ILE A 319 -9.25 2.50 17.98
C ILE A 319 -9.64 1.04 17.75
N PHE A 320 -10.32 0.74 16.64
CA PHE A 320 -10.82 -0.61 16.31
C PHE A 320 -11.66 -1.26 17.44
N GLY A 321 -12.37 -0.45 18.24
CA GLY A 321 -13.19 -0.90 19.37
C GLY A 321 -12.46 -1.00 20.72
N MET A 322 -11.14 -0.78 20.74
CA MET A 322 -10.33 -0.79 21.97
C MET A 322 -10.19 0.60 22.56
N THR A 323 -10.34 0.78 23.87
CA THR A 323 -9.96 2.03 24.53
C THR A 323 -8.45 2.11 24.70
N LEU A 324 -7.89 3.25 24.31
CA LEU A 324 -6.48 3.60 24.46
C LEU A 324 -6.39 4.88 25.29
N PRO A 325 -5.33 5.05 26.10
CA PRO A 325 -5.07 6.28 26.86
C PRO A 325 -4.53 7.39 25.94
N ILE A 326 -5.22 7.61 24.83
CA ILE A 326 -4.93 8.60 23.80
C ILE A 326 -6.27 9.30 23.52
N PRO A 327 -6.39 10.63 23.68
CA PRO A 327 -7.65 11.32 23.49
C PRO A 327 -8.29 11.05 22.13
N GLU A 328 -9.61 10.78 22.10
CA GLU A 328 -10.32 10.50 20.85
C GLU A 328 -10.20 11.66 19.86
N SER A 329 -10.38 12.89 20.34
CA SER A 329 -10.27 14.08 19.49
C SER A 329 -8.86 14.27 18.93
N LEU A 330 -7.82 13.79 19.63
CA LEU A 330 -6.45 13.80 19.11
C LEU A 330 -6.30 12.80 17.96
N ILE A 331 -6.82 11.57 18.09
CA ILE A 331 -6.82 10.57 17.01
C ILE A 331 -7.57 11.10 15.79
N GLN A 332 -8.76 11.66 15.99
CA GLN A 332 -9.56 12.16 14.88
C GLN A 332 -8.94 13.40 14.21
N THR A 333 -8.39 14.33 15.00
CA THR A 333 -7.70 15.51 14.47
C THR A 333 -6.46 15.12 13.67
N THR A 334 -5.67 14.16 14.16
CA THR A 334 -4.46 13.69 13.46
C THR A 334 -4.79 12.93 12.17
N LEU A 335 -5.86 12.14 12.16
CA LEU A 335 -6.39 11.52 10.93
C LEU A 335 -6.84 12.59 9.91
N PHE A 336 -7.52 13.62 10.37
CA PHE A 336 -7.95 14.73 9.51
C PHE A 336 -6.76 15.50 8.94
N LEU A 337 -5.77 15.82 9.77
CA LEU A 337 -4.52 16.45 9.32
C LEU A 337 -3.74 15.57 8.34
N GLY A 338 -3.72 14.25 8.55
CA GLY A 338 -3.14 13.29 7.61
C GLY A 338 -3.84 13.32 6.25
N ALA A 339 -5.17 13.28 6.23
CA ALA A 339 -5.94 13.36 4.99
C ALA A 339 -5.77 14.70 4.26
N LEU A 340 -5.76 15.82 4.99
CA LEU A 340 -5.47 17.14 4.42
C LEU A 340 -4.05 17.22 3.87
N THR A 341 -3.07 16.66 4.58
CA THR A 341 -1.68 16.57 4.13
C THR A 341 -1.59 15.77 2.82
N PHE A 342 -2.24 14.60 2.77
CA PHE A 342 -2.27 13.76 1.59
C PHE A 342 -2.84 14.51 0.38
N MET A 343 -3.98 15.21 0.57
CA MET A 343 -4.60 16.02 -0.46
C MET A 343 -3.72 17.20 -0.89
N TYR A 344 -3.12 17.93 0.05
CA TYR A 344 -2.27 19.09 -0.24
C TYR A 344 -1.03 18.69 -1.04
N ILE A 345 -0.31 17.63 -0.62
CA ILE A 345 0.89 17.18 -1.34
C ILE A 345 0.51 16.75 -2.74
N THR A 346 -0.57 15.97 -2.87
CA THR A 346 -1.11 15.55 -4.16
C THR A 346 -1.35 16.75 -5.09
N ALA A 347 -2.00 17.81 -4.62
CA ALA A 347 -2.22 19.02 -5.40
C ALA A 347 -0.89 19.71 -5.79
N ARG A 348 0.04 19.83 -4.84
CA ARG A 348 1.34 20.48 -5.03
C ARG A 348 2.24 19.73 -6.02
N THR A 349 2.19 18.41 -6.06
CA THR A 349 2.98 17.60 -7.01
C THR A 349 2.71 17.94 -8.48
N THR A 350 1.59 18.59 -8.77
CA THR A 350 1.19 18.96 -10.13
C THR A 350 1.56 20.40 -10.47
N THR A 351 1.51 21.30 -9.49
CA THR A 351 1.72 22.74 -9.70
C THR A 351 3.17 23.17 -9.53
N ASP A 352 3.97 22.44 -8.75
CA ASP A 352 5.33 22.81 -8.37
C ASP A 352 6.37 22.11 -9.28
N ALA A 353 7.05 22.87 -10.14
CA ALA A 353 8.01 22.33 -11.12
C ALA A 353 9.24 21.68 -10.47
N GLU A 354 9.68 22.19 -9.33
CA GLU A 354 10.85 21.68 -8.61
C GLU A 354 10.51 20.34 -7.95
N TYR A 355 9.33 20.24 -7.32
CA TYR A 355 8.82 18.98 -6.79
C TYR A 355 8.66 17.91 -7.89
N ARG A 356 8.26 18.31 -9.09
CA ARG A 356 8.11 17.39 -10.23
C ARG A 356 9.44 16.79 -10.68
N ALA A 357 10.47 17.63 -10.82
CA ALA A 357 11.80 17.21 -11.27
C ALA A 357 12.43 16.19 -10.31
N GLU A 358 12.23 16.38 -9.01
CA GLU A 358 12.82 15.50 -8.00
C GLU A 358 12.09 14.14 -7.88
N PHE A 359 10.76 14.12 -8.03
CA PHE A 359 9.97 12.92 -7.68
C PHE A 359 9.27 12.20 -8.81
N VAL A 360 8.84 12.94 -9.84
CA VAL A 360 8.00 12.35 -10.89
C VAL A 360 8.84 11.97 -12.09
N ASP A 361 9.81 12.80 -12.47
CA ASP A 361 10.63 12.56 -13.66
C ASP A 361 11.46 11.27 -13.57
N PRO A 362 12.09 10.92 -12.43
CA PRO A 362 12.76 9.63 -12.28
C PRO A 362 11.81 8.42 -12.45
N GLN A 363 10.55 8.56 -12.04
CA GLN A 363 9.54 7.50 -12.22
C GLN A 363 9.17 7.34 -13.69
N VAL A 364 9.02 8.45 -14.41
CA VAL A 364 8.74 8.48 -15.85
C VAL A 364 9.90 7.89 -16.66
N ASP A 365 11.15 8.23 -16.31
CA ASP A 365 12.32 7.64 -16.96
C ASP A 365 12.40 6.14 -16.70
N SER A 366 12.13 5.70 -15.46
CA SER A 366 12.04 4.27 -15.14
C SER A 366 10.95 3.54 -15.95
N LEU A 367 9.87 4.23 -16.31
CA LEU A 367 8.80 3.67 -17.15
C LEU A 367 9.28 3.52 -18.59
N ARG A 368 9.96 4.52 -19.17
CA ARG A 368 10.52 4.44 -20.54
C ARG A 368 11.41 3.20 -20.70
N ARG A 369 12.35 3.00 -19.77
CA ARG A 369 13.23 1.82 -19.74
C ARG A 369 12.46 0.49 -19.73
N ARG A 370 11.32 0.44 -19.04
CA ARG A 370 10.48 -0.77 -19.00
C ARG A 370 9.67 -0.99 -20.27
N LEU A 371 9.22 0.08 -20.92
CA LEU A 371 8.53 -0.01 -22.21
C LEU A 371 9.48 -0.48 -23.32
N ASP A 372 10.74 -0.05 -23.30
CA ASP A 372 11.76 -0.52 -24.25
C ASP A 372 12.06 -2.02 -24.08
N ALA A 373 12.19 -2.47 -22.83
CA ALA A 373 12.33 -3.91 -22.52
C ALA A 373 11.11 -4.73 -22.99
N ARG A 374 9.90 -4.20 -22.85
CA ARG A 374 8.66 -4.82 -23.36
C ARG A 374 8.72 -4.99 -24.87
N ASP A 375 9.09 -3.94 -25.59
CA ASP A 375 9.05 -3.95 -27.05
C ASP A 375 10.02 -5.01 -27.62
N ARG A 376 11.21 -5.17 -27.01
CA ARG A 376 12.15 -6.25 -27.34
C ARG A 376 11.59 -7.65 -27.03
N TYR A 377 10.96 -7.83 -25.87
CA TYR A 377 10.36 -9.11 -25.48
C TYR A 377 9.21 -9.55 -26.41
N LEU A 378 8.35 -8.61 -26.79
CA LEU A 378 7.23 -8.89 -27.70
C LEU A 378 7.70 -9.10 -29.15
N ALA A 379 8.78 -8.45 -29.57
CA ALA A 379 9.39 -8.71 -30.86
C ALA A 379 9.96 -10.13 -30.93
N ASP A 380 10.70 -10.58 -29.91
CA ASP A 380 11.21 -11.96 -29.82
C ASP A 380 10.09 -13.00 -29.88
N LEU A 381 8.99 -12.78 -29.14
CA LEU A 381 7.81 -13.66 -29.15
C LEU A 381 7.05 -13.71 -30.48
N ARG A 382 7.25 -12.74 -31.38
CA ARG A 382 6.68 -12.76 -32.73
C ARG A 382 7.59 -13.45 -33.74
N HIS A 383 8.89 -13.53 -33.44
CA HIS A 383 9.89 -14.19 -34.28
C HIS A 383 10.13 -15.67 -33.90
N ALA A 384 9.65 -16.11 -32.74
CA ALA A 384 9.63 -17.50 -32.27
C ALA A 384 8.26 -18.14 -32.48
#